data_AF-A0A3T0L176-F1
#
_entry.id   AF-A0A3T0L176-F1
#
_cell.length_a   1.000
_cell.length_b   1.000
_cell.length_c   1.000
_cell.angle_alpha   90.00
_cell.angle_beta   90.00
_cell.angle_gamma   90.00
#
_symmetry.space_group_name_H-M   'P 1'
#
loop_
_entity.id
_entity.type
_entity.pdbx_description
1 polymer ?
#
loop_
_entity_poly.entity_id
_entity_poly.type
_entity_poly.pdbx_seq_one_letter_code
_entity_poly.pdbx_strand_id
1 'polypeptide(L)'
;MIDQARIDEKLKAGKRLSKLDAPKTITNDEKVMSENDFIVSKTDTKGYITYCNRIFVNMAGWSRKELIGANHNIIRHPHMPKIAFKILWDLIQAKHEFFGFVKNLRKDGGYYWVLAYITPDLDLNGNIIGYTSFRKKPSRKGIETIEPIYEQLVDAEKSGGISASYELLKKLLKADDETVVDKYHELVFNLQKG
;
A
#
# COMPACT_ATOMS: atom_id res chain seq x y z
N MET A 1 -10.94 2.69 19.15
CA MET A 1 -10.67 4.01 18.57
C MET A 1 -9.23 4.41 18.88
N ILE A 2 -8.57 5.19 18.01
CA ILE A 2 -7.21 5.68 18.28
C ILE A 2 -7.24 6.72 19.39
N ASP A 3 -6.30 6.61 20.33
CA ASP A 3 -6.08 7.64 21.36
C ASP A 3 -5.41 8.87 20.73
N GLN A 4 -6.19 9.93 20.51
CA GLN A 4 -5.70 11.17 19.92
C GLN A 4 -4.69 11.89 20.83
N ALA A 5 -4.89 11.85 22.15
CA ALA A 5 -3.99 12.51 23.09
C ALA A 5 -2.59 11.91 23.02
N ARG A 6 -2.49 10.58 22.92
CA ARG A 6 -1.23 9.86 22.72
C ARG A 6 -0.54 10.24 21.40
N ILE A 7 -1.31 10.39 20.32
CA ILE A 7 -0.76 10.83 19.02
C ILE A 7 -0.20 12.25 19.14
N ASP A 8 -0.96 13.16 19.74
CA ASP A 8 -0.57 14.56 19.88
C ASP A 8 0.67 14.72 20.77
N GLU A 9 0.77 13.98 21.88
CA GLU A 9 1.95 13.95 22.74
C GLU A 9 3.19 13.44 21.98
N LYS A 10 3.03 12.36 21.23
CA LYS A 10 4.11 11.77 20.41
C LYS A 10 4.62 12.78 19.37
N LEU A 11 3.73 13.47 18.68
CA LEU A 11 4.08 14.51 17.71
C LEU A 11 4.73 15.73 18.38
N LYS A 12 4.24 16.17 19.55
CA LYS A 12 4.87 17.24 20.36
C LYS A 12 6.30 16.88 20.78
N ALA A 13 6.55 15.61 21.07
CA ALA A 13 7.88 15.08 21.37
C ALA A 13 8.78 14.90 20.13
N GLY A 14 8.36 15.35 18.93
CA GLY A 14 9.12 15.23 17.69
C GLY A 14 9.21 13.80 17.14
N LYS A 15 8.42 12.86 17.68
CA LYS A 15 8.43 11.46 17.24
C LYS A 15 7.51 11.27 16.04
N ARG A 16 7.89 10.36 15.15
CA ARG A 16 7.16 10.04 13.91
C ARG A 16 6.13 8.93 14.13
N LEU A 17 5.02 9.00 13.39
CA LEU A 17 4.02 7.94 13.40
C LEU A 17 4.40 6.79 12.45
N SER A 18 3.84 5.61 12.70
CA SER A 18 4.07 4.40 11.92
C SER A 18 2.90 3.42 12.07
N LYS A 19 3.00 2.22 11.48
CA LYS A 19 2.07 1.10 11.69
C LYS A 19 1.76 0.78 13.16
N LEU A 20 2.64 1.13 14.10
CA LEU A 20 2.39 0.91 15.53
C LEU A 20 1.28 1.81 16.07
N ASP A 21 1.10 2.97 15.43
CA ASP A 21 0.11 3.99 15.78
C ASP A 21 -1.22 3.81 15.03
N ALA A 22 -1.24 2.93 14.02
CA ALA A 22 -2.43 2.56 13.27
C ALA A 22 -3.50 1.89 14.17
N PRO A 23 -4.80 2.02 13.82
CA PRO A 23 -5.88 1.48 14.63
C PRO A 23 -5.78 -0.04 14.74
N LYS A 24 -6.12 -0.58 15.92
CA LYS A 24 -6.09 -2.04 16.19
C LYS A 24 -7.44 -2.70 15.92
N THR A 25 -8.52 -1.97 16.13
CA THR A 25 -9.87 -2.40 15.76
C THR A 25 -10.07 -2.07 14.29
N ILE A 26 -10.35 -3.10 13.49
CA ILE A 26 -10.62 -2.96 12.06
C ILE A 26 -12.10 -3.23 11.83
N THR A 27 -12.73 -2.35 11.07
CA THR A 27 -14.14 -2.42 10.72
C THR A 27 -14.28 -2.70 9.23
N ASN A 28 -15.36 -3.38 8.85
CA ASN A 28 -15.67 -3.62 7.44
C ASN A 28 -16.37 -2.41 6.78
N ASP A 29 -15.84 -1.21 7.00
CA ASP A 29 -16.36 0.06 6.47
C ASP A 29 -15.46 0.56 5.32
N GLU A 30 -15.90 0.30 4.08
CA GLU A 30 -15.19 0.77 2.89
C GLU A 30 -15.54 2.23 2.57
N LYS A 31 -14.52 3.08 2.51
CA LYS A 31 -14.62 4.38 1.83
C LYS A 31 -14.26 4.20 0.36
N VAL A 32 -15.27 4.24 -0.50
CA VAL A 32 -15.08 4.12 -1.95
C VAL A 32 -14.52 5.42 -2.52
N MET A 33 -13.44 5.31 -3.30
CA MET A 33 -12.82 6.44 -3.99
C MET A 33 -13.68 6.92 -5.17
N SER A 34 -13.75 8.24 -5.41
CA SER A 34 -14.50 8.78 -6.53
C SER A 34 -13.77 8.53 -7.86
N GLU A 35 -14.50 8.49 -8.99
CA GLU A 35 -13.90 8.22 -10.31
C GLU A 35 -12.81 9.24 -10.70
N ASN A 36 -13.04 10.52 -10.38
CA ASN A 36 -12.13 11.61 -10.71
C ASN A 36 -11.12 11.90 -9.60
N ASP A 37 -11.17 11.15 -8.48
CA ASP A 37 -10.19 11.32 -7.42
C ASP A 37 -8.83 10.80 -7.88
N PHE A 38 -7.77 11.47 -7.44
CA PHE A 38 -6.40 11.03 -7.67
C PHE A 38 -5.57 11.31 -6.43
N ILE A 39 -5.09 10.26 -5.79
CA ILE A 39 -4.25 10.35 -4.60
C ILE A 39 -2.79 10.46 -5.04
N VAL A 40 -2.08 11.43 -4.47
CA VAL A 40 -0.64 11.61 -4.67
C VAL A 40 0.06 11.71 -3.32
N SER A 41 1.12 10.94 -3.15
CA SER A 41 2.03 11.06 -2.01
C SER A 41 3.48 10.87 -2.43
N LYS A 42 4.38 11.53 -1.71
CA LYS A 42 5.83 11.30 -1.82
C LYS A 42 6.42 10.93 -0.48
N THR A 43 7.50 10.17 -0.51
CA THR A 43 8.28 9.81 0.68
C THR A 43 9.76 10.03 0.46
N ASP A 44 10.51 10.14 1.56
CA ASP A 44 11.96 9.94 1.54
C ASP A 44 12.32 8.46 1.29
N THR A 45 13.61 8.16 1.18
CA THR A 45 14.15 6.79 0.98
C THR A 45 13.87 5.84 2.14
N LYS A 46 13.45 6.35 3.30
CA LYS A 46 13.05 5.55 4.47
C LYS A 46 11.53 5.36 4.56
N GLY A 47 10.78 5.86 3.58
CA GLY A 47 9.33 5.74 3.50
C GLY A 47 8.57 6.73 4.39
N TYR A 48 9.21 7.79 4.90
CA TYR A 48 8.52 8.86 5.60
C TYR A 48 7.90 9.83 4.62
N ILE A 49 6.61 10.12 4.81
CA ILE A 49 5.83 10.97 3.90
C ILE A 49 6.36 12.40 3.94
N THR A 50 6.83 12.88 2.80
CA THR A 50 7.28 14.26 2.59
C THR A 50 6.20 15.12 1.95
N TYR A 51 5.27 14.49 1.24
CA TYR A 51 4.12 15.16 0.62
C TYR A 51 2.91 14.24 0.56
N CYS A 52 1.72 14.82 0.77
CA CYS A 52 0.44 14.19 0.49
C CYS A 52 -0.55 15.24 -0.01
N ASN A 53 -1.40 14.89 -0.97
CA ASN A 53 -2.49 15.79 -1.39
C ASN A 53 -3.71 15.69 -0.47
N ARG A 54 -4.69 16.60 -0.66
CA ARG A 54 -5.92 16.66 0.17
C ARG A 54 -6.76 15.39 0.06
N ILE A 55 -6.80 14.76 -1.12
CA ILE A 55 -7.55 13.53 -1.35
C ILE A 55 -6.98 12.39 -0.47
N PHE A 56 -5.65 12.28 -0.36
CA PHE A 56 -5.03 11.29 0.51
C PHE A 56 -5.43 11.48 1.98
N VAL A 57 -5.32 12.72 2.49
CA VAL A 57 -5.73 13.09 3.85
C VAL A 57 -7.18 12.67 4.12
N ASN A 58 -8.09 13.03 3.21
CA ASN A 58 -9.51 12.72 3.32
C ASN A 58 -9.81 11.22 3.28
N MET A 59 -9.13 10.48 2.39
CA MET A 59 -9.36 9.04 2.23
C MET A 59 -8.80 8.25 3.42
N ALA A 60 -7.63 8.62 3.93
CA ALA A 60 -6.98 7.93 5.03
C ALA A 60 -7.55 8.30 6.41
N GLY A 61 -8.24 9.44 6.54
CA GLY A 61 -8.81 9.92 7.81
C GLY A 61 -7.78 10.46 8.80
N TRP A 62 -6.52 10.60 8.37
CA TRP A 62 -5.46 11.24 9.15
C TRP A 62 -5.33 12.69 8.75
N SER A 63 -5.05 13.57 9.71
CA SER A 63 -4.75 14.96 9.39
C SER A 63 -3.42 15.07 8.63
N ARG A 64 -3.27 16.14 7.84
CA ARG A 64 -2.00 16.42 7.15
C ARG A 64 -0.82 16.48 8.13
N LYS A 65 -1.02 17.09 9.31
CA LYS A 65 0.00 17.22 10.35
C LYS A 65 0.46 15.86 10.88
N GLU A 66 -0.45 14.90 10.98
CA GLU A 66 -0.13 13.53 11.40
C GLU A 66 0.56 12.74 10.29
N LEU A 67 0.20 12.98 9.02
CA LEU A 67 0.75 12.25 7.88
C LEU A 67 2.16 12.72 7.50
N ILE A 68 2.42 14.03 7.48
CA ILE A 68 3.75 14.53 7.12
C ILE A 68 4.78 14.08 8.16
N GLY A 69 5.81 13.38 7.71
CA GLY A 69 6.84 12.77 8.55
C GLY A 69 6.46 11.41 9.14
N ALA A 70 5.23 10.92 8.98
CA ALA A 70 4.87 9.56 9.34
C ALA A 70 5.41 8.56 8.32
N ASN A 71 5.74 7.34 8.76
CA ASN A 71 6.03 6.26 7.84
C ASN A 71 4.75 5.86 7.09
N HIS A 72 4.84 5.71 5.77
CA HIS A 72 3.70 5.39 4.90
C HIS A 72 2.99 4.10 5.31
N ASN A 73 3.68 3.16 5.98
CA ASN A 73 3.08 1.94 6.51
C ASN A 73 1.99 2.14 7.59
N ILE A 74 1.75 3.37 8.07
CA ILE A 74 0.65 3.69 8.99
C ILE A 74 -0.73 3.36 8.40
N ILE A 75 -0.87 3.42 7.08
CA ILE A 75 -2.11 3.06 6.36
C ILE A 75 -2.09 1.62 5.81
N ARG A 76 -1.11 0.79 6.20
CA ARG A 76 -1.05 -0.59 5.70
C ARG A 76 -2.15 -1.42 6.33
N HIS A 77 -3.05 -1.95 5.52
CA HIS A 77 -4.07 -2.89 5.98
C HIS A 77 -3.44 -4.27 6.25
N PRO A 78 -3.79 -4.97 7.34
CA PRO A 78 -3.21 -6.29 7.65
C PRO A 78 -3.64 -7.41 6.70
N HIS A 79 -4.75 -7.22 5.97
CA HIS A 79 -5.16 -8.17 4.92
C HIS A 79 -4.38 -7.98 3.61
N MET A 80 -3.42 -7.05 3.55
CA MET A 80 -2.51 -6.99 2.41
C MET A 80 -1.35 -7.97 2.62
N PRO A 81 -1.16 -8.93 1.70
CA PRO A 81 -0.10 -9.92 1.83
C PRO A 81 1.27 -9.25 1.79
N LYS A 82 2.22 -9.75 2.58
CA LYS A 82 3.60 -9.27 2.60
C LYS A 82 4.27 -9.48 1.25
N ILE A 83 3.93 -10.54 0.50
CA ILE A 83 4.53 -10.79 -0.82
C ILE A 83 4.28 -9.64 -1.82
N ALA A 84 3.11 -9.00 -1.80
CA ALA A 84 2.83 -7.84 -2.66
C ALA A 84 3.79 -6.67 -2.39
N PHE A 85 4.13 -6.45 -1.11
CA PHE A 85 5.13 -5.42 -0.75
C PHE A 85 6.55 -5.86 -1.05
N LYS A 86 6.86 -7.16 -0.99
CA LYS A 86 8.18 -7.67 -1.43
C LYS A 86 8.37 -7.37 -2.92
N ILE A 87 7.39 -7.73 -3.76
CA ILE A 87 7.41 -7.43 -5.21
C ILE A 87 7.58 -5.93 -5.46
N LEU A 88 6.81 -5.08 -4.76
CA LEU A 88 6.98 -3.63 -4.80
C LEU A 88 8.44 -3.23 -4.52
N TRP A 89 9.02 -3.69 -3.42
CA TRP A 89 10.38 -3.27 -3.07
C TRP A 89 11.45 -3.83 -4.00
N ASP A 90 11.32 -5.07 -4.45
CA ASP A 90 12.24 -5.66 -5.42
C ASP A 90 12.27 -4.82 -6.72
N LEU A 91 11.09 -4.45 -7.23
CA LEU A 91 10.96 -3.58 -8.42
C LEU A 91 11.55 -2.19 -8.19
N ILE A 92 11.17 -1.53 -7.11
CA ILE A 92 11.59 -0.16 -6.80
C ILE A 92 13.11 -0.06 -6.62
N GLN A 93 13.73 -1.05 -5.97
CA GLN A 93 15.19 -1.09 -5.81
C GLN A 93 15.92 -1.38 -7.13
N ALA A 94 15.28 -2.11 -8.05
CA ALA A 94 15.73 -2.29 -9.42
C ALA A 94 15.42 -1.09 -10.34
N LYS A 95 14.94 0.04 -9.78
CA LYS A 95 14.53 1.25 -10.52
C LYS A 95 13.38 1.03 -11.50
N HIS A 96 12.57 0.01 -11.25
CA HIS A 96 11.33 -0.26 -11.96
C HIS A 96 10.12 0.25 -11.19
N GLU A 97 8.99 0.29 -11.89
CA GLU A 97 7.72 0.77 -11.38
C GLU A 97 6.89 -0.40 -10.84
N PHE A 98 6.01 -0.13 -9.89
CA PHE A 98 5.08 -1.11 -9.36
C PHE A 98 3.63 -0.72 -9.63
N PHE A 99 2.84 -1.72 -10.01
CA PHE A 99 1.39 -1.62 -10.12
C PHE A 99 0.72 -2.65 -9.22
N GLY A 100 -0.33 -2.25 -8.49
CA GLY A 100 -1.08 -3.20 -7.67
C GLY A 100 -2.36 -2.64 -7.08
N PHE A 101 -3.30 -3.54 -6.79
CA PHE A 101 -4.46 -3.22 -5.95
C PHE A 101 -3.98 -3.18 -4.49
N VAL A 102 -4.30 -2.11 -3.77
CA VAL A 102 -3.86 -1.95 -2.38
C VAL A 102 -5.04 -1.57 -1.49
N LYS A 103 -5.32 -2.43 -0.50
CA LYS A 103 -6.23 -2.14 0.62
C LYS A 103 -5.47 -1.31 1.65
N ASN A 104 -5.97 -0.11 1.95
CA ASN A 104 -5.38 0.81 2.89
C ASN A 104 -6.29 0.98 4.11
N LEU A 105 -5.69 1.03 5.29
CA LEU A 105 -6.36 1.21 6.58
C LEU A 105 -6.56 2.70 6.87
N ARG A 106 -7.78 3.06 7.25
CA ARG A 106 -8.16 4.40 7.70
C ARG A 106 -7.90 4.56 9.19
N LYS A 107 -7.76 5.80 9.66
CA LYS A 107 -7.56 6.15 11.07
C LYS A 107 -8.69 5.65 12.00
N ASP A 108 -9.92 5.59 11.51
CA ASP A 108 -11.09 5.12 12.26
C ASP A 108 -11.23 3.59 12.31
N GLY A 109 -10.38 2.84 11.60
CA GLY A 109 -10.44 1.39 11.49
C GLY A 109 -11.14 0.88 10.22
N GLY A 110 -11.78 1.75 9.44
CA GLY A 110 -12.30 1.41 8.12
C GLY A 110 -11.18 1.23 7.09
N TYR A 111 -11.52 1.03 5.83
CA TYR A 111 -10.54 0.86 4.77
C TYR A 111 -10.93 1.57 3.48
N TYR A 112 -10.00 1.61 2.53
CA TYR A 112 -10.28 1.99 1.14
C TYR A 112 -9.33 1.24 0.20
N TRP A 113 -9.83 0.91 -0.98
CA TRP A 113 -9.05 0.30 -2.04
C TRP A 113 -8.55 1.34 -3.04
N VAL A 114 -7.36 1.10 -3.59
CA VAL A 114 -6.78 1.89 -4.68
C VAL A 114 -6.13 0.97 -5.70
N LEU A 115 -6.06 1.40 -6.95
CA LEU A 115 -5.01 0.95 -7.85
C LEU A 115 -3.81 1.88 -7.65
N ALA A 116 -2.69 1.32 -7.18
CA ALA A 116 -1.45 2.04 -6.93
C ALA A 116 -0.49 1.89 -8.11
N TYR A 117 0.15 3.00 -8.46
CA TYR A 117 1.31 3.11 -9.31
C TYR A 117 2.42 3.80 -8.50
N ILE A 118 3.57 3.15 -8.36
CA ILE A 118 4.66 3.62 -7.49
C ILE A 118 5.96 3.62 -8.27
N THR A 119 6.70 4.72 -8.18
CA THR A 119 7.97 4.93 -8.87
C THR A 119 9.07 5.35 -7.88
N PRO A 120 10.34 4.97 -8.12
CA PRO A 120 11.47 5.58 -7.44
C PRO A 120 11.71 6.98 -8.01
N ASP A 121 11.91 7.96 -7.14
CA ASP A 121 12.42 9.28 -7.52
C ASP A 121 13.94 9.19 -7.59
N LEU A 122 14.55 9.59 -8.73
CA LEU A 122 15.98 9.50 -8.98
C LEU A 122 16.65 10.88 -9.05
N ASP A 123 17.89 10.99 -8.56
CA ASP A 123 18.74 12.15 -8.81
C ASP A 123 19.44 12.08 -10.19
N LEU A 124 20.23 13.11 -10.52
CA LEU A 124 20.98 13.17 -11.79
C LEU A 124 22.04 12.06 -11.94
N ASN A 125 22.46 11.42 -10.84
CA ASN A 125 23.40 10.31 -10.83
C ASN A 125 22.68 8.95 -10.86
N GLY A 126 21.33 8.96 -10.91
CA GLY A 126 20.50 7.76 -10.89
C GLY A 126 20.37 7.12 -9.50
N ASN A 127 20.71 7.82 -8.41
CA ASN A 127 20.46 7.33 -7.05
C ASN A 127 19.00 7.56 -6.66
N ILE A 128 18.43 6.60 -5.93
CA ILE A 128 17.08 6.75 -5.39
C ILE A 128 17.11 7.79 -4.25
N ILE A 129 16.30 8.84 -4.38
CA ILE A 129 16.16 9.92 -3.38
C ILE A 129 14.80 9.93 -2.69
N GLY A 130 13.87 9.10 -3.15
CA GLY A 130 12.53 9.01 -2.58
C GLY A 130 11.62 8.12 -3.42
N TYR A 131 10.34 8.15 -3.10
CA TYR A 131 9.32 7.39 -3.83
C TYR A 131 8.11 8.28 -4.08
N THR A 132 7.56 8.23 -5.28
CA THR A 132 6.27 8.85 -5.61
C THR A 132 5.22 7.77 -5.82
N SER A 133 4.04 7.94 -5.20
CA SER A 133 2.90 7.06 -5.40
C SER A 133 1.71 7.84 -5.94
N PHE A 134 1.18 7.35 -7.05
CA PHE A 134 -0.05 7.78 -7.69
C PHE A 134 -1.09 6.69 -7.50
N ARG A 135 -2.31 7.09 -7.16
CA ARG A 135 -3.37 6.15 -6.79
C ARG A 135 -4.69 6.64 -7.37
N LYS A 136 -5.42 5.75 -8.03
CA LYS A 136 -6.74 6.02 -8.60
C LYS A 136 -7.77 5.01 -8.13
N LYS A 137 -9.03 5.26 -8.49
CA LYS A 137 -10.11 4.32 -8.21
C LYS A 137 -9.83 2.95 -8.88
N PRO A 138 -9.85 1.85 -8.12
CA PRO A 138 -9.69 0.51 -8.65
C PRO A 138 -11.00 0.00 -9.29
N SER A 139 -10.90 -0.92 -10.25
CA SER A 139 -12.09 -1.66 -10.74
C SER A 139 -12.73 -2.45 -9.59
N ARG A 140 -14.06 -2.39 -9.48
CA ARG A 140 -14.82 -3.15 -8.48
C ARG A 140 -14.68 -4.66 -8.72
N LYS A 141 -14.81 -5.10 -9.97
CA LYS A 141 -14.61 -6.49 -10.38
C LYS A 141 -13.17 -6.95 -10.15
N GLY A 142 -12.21 -6.04 -10.36
CA GLY A 142 -10.81 -6.27 -10.03
C GLY A 142 -10.60 -6.55 -8.54
N ILE A 143 -11.21 -5.75 -7.65
CA ILE A 143 -11.19 -5.98 -6.20
C ILE A 143 -11.81 -7.33 -5.85
N GLU A 144 -13.00 -7.63 -6.36
CA GLU A 144 -13.73 -8.89 -6.08
C GLU A 144 -12.92 -10.13 -6.48
N THR A 145 -12.06 -10.01 -7.50
CA THR A 145 -11.18 -11.09 -7.94
C THR A 145 -9.89 -11.18 -7.12
N ILE A 146 -9.26 -10.04 -6.80
CA ILE A 146 -7.94 -10.01 -6.15
C ILE A 146 -8.02 -10.21 -4.63
N GLU A 147 -9.11 -9.81 -3.98
CA GLU A 147 -9.26 -9.90 -2.53
C GLU A 147 -9.20 -11.35 -2.02
N PRO A 148 -9.92 -12.33 -2.61
CA PRO A 148 -9.79 -13.73 -2.22
C PRO A 148 -8.39 -14.32 -2.48
N ILE A 149 -7.68 -13.81 -3.49
CA ILE A 149 -6.29 -14.21 -3.76
C ILE A 149 -5.39 -13.68 -2.61
N TYR A 150 -5.55 -12.42 -2.23
CA TYR A 150 -4.80 -11.83 -1.13
C TYR A 150 -5.06 -12.50 0.20
N GLU A 151 -6.29 -12.92 0.49
CA GLU A 151 -6.62 -13.70 1.69
C GLU A 151 -5.86 -15.03 1.72
N GLN A 152 -5.86 -15.79 0.63
CA GLN A 152 -5.10 -17.04 0.53
C GLN A 152 -3.59 -16.82 0.72
N LEU A 153 -3.03 -15.74 0.17
CA LEU A 153 -1.62 -15.37 0.36
C LEU A 153 -1.33 -15.00 1.82
N VAL A 154 -2.19 -14.21 2.47
CA VAL A 154 -2.06 -13.88 3.89
C VAL A 154 -2.13 -15.14 4.75
N ASP A 155 -3.00 -16.09 4.42
CA ASP A 155 -3.10 -17.37 5.13
C ASP A 155 -1.86 -18.23 4.96
N ALA A 156 -1.30 -18.33 3.75
CA ALA A 156 -0.02 -18.98 3.51
C ALA A 156 1.13 -18.33 4.33
N GLU A 157 1.10 -17.01 4.51
CA GLU A 157 2.10 -16.28 5.30
C GLU A 157 2.05 -16.59 6.80
N LYS A 158 0.90 -17.03 7.32
CA LYS A 158 0.76 -17.39 8.75
C LYS A 158 1.55 -18.64 9.10
N SER A 159 1.62 -19.62 8.20
CA SER A 159 2.30 -20.90 8.43
C SER A 159 3.73 -20.93 7.90
N GLY A 160 3.99 -20.35 6.71
CA GLY A 160 5.27 -20.47 6.02
C GLY A 160 5.91 -19.14 5.63
N GLY A 161 5.41 -18.02 6.14
CA GLY A 161 5.97 -16.69 5.86
C GLY A 161 5.87 -16.30 4.38
N ILE A 162 6.71 -15.35 3.97
CA ILE A 162 6.68 -14.79 2.61
C ILE A 162 7.01 -15.84 1.55
N SER A 163 7.86 -16.82 1.86
CA SER A 163 8.20 -17.90 0.94
C SER A 163 6.98 -18.74 0.56
N ALA A 164 6.11 -19.07 1.53
CA ALA A 164 4.90 -19.84 1.24
C ALA A 164 3.89 -19.07 0.37
N SER A 165 3.69 -17.77 0.63
CA SER A 165 2.84 -16.96 -0.25
C SER A 165 3.46 -16.72 -1.62
N TYR A 166 4.78 -16.68 -1.73
CA TYR A 166 5.46 -16.57 -3.02
C TYR A 166 5.25 -17.82 -3.89
N GLU A 167 5.44 -19.02 -3.34
CA GLU A 167 5.17 -20.27 -4.06
C GLU A 167 3.70 -20.40 -4.45
N LEU A 168 2.79 -20.00 -3.57
CA LEU A 168 1.36 -19.97 -3.88
C LEU A 168 1.05 -18.98 -5.00
N LEU A 169 1.63 -17.78 -4.97
CA LEU A 169 1.45 -16.78 -6.01
C LEU A 169 1.93 -17.29 -7.37
N LYS A 170 3.12 -17.91 -7.43
CA LYS A 170 3.64 -18.56 -8.65
C LYS A 170 2.65 -19.59 -9.19
N LYS A 171 2.15 -20.48 -8.32
CA LYS A 171 1.16 -21.49 -8.71
C LYS A 171 -0.12 -20.87 -9.27
N LEU A 172 -0.67 -19.86 -8.60
CA LEU A 172 -1.90 -19.18 -9.02
C LEU A 172 -1.73 -18.47 -10.37
N LEU A 173 -0.57 -17.87 -10.60
CA LEU A 173 -0.24 -17.18 -11.85
C LEU A 173 0.29 -18.12 -12.95
N LYS A 174 0.47 -19.41 -12.65
CA LYS A 174 1.20 -20.37 -13.51
C LYS A 174 2.56 -19.81 -13.94
N ALA A 175 3.29 -19.22 -13.01
CA ALA A 175 4.56 -18.54 -13.21
C ALA A 175 5.73 -19.33 -12.60
N ASP A 176 6.94 -18.97 -13.00
CA ASP A 176 8.21 -19.32 -12.35
C ASP A 176 8.82 -18.05 -11.71
N ASP A 177 10.04 -18.18 -11.18
CA ASP A 177 10.72 -17.06 -10.51
C ASP A 177 11.09 -15.91 -11.46
N GLU A 178 11.25 -16.19 -12.75
CA GLU A 178 11.60 -15.18 -13.75
C GLU A 178 10.36 -14.41 -14.22
N THR A 179 9.19 -15.05 -14.27
CA THR A 179 7.98 -14.52 -14.88
C THR A 179 6.93 -14.03 -13.88
N VAL A 180 7.05 -14.35 -12.59
CA VAL A 180 6.01 -14.08 -11.58
C VAL A 180 5.66 -12.59 -11.46
N VAL A 181 6.65 -11.70 -11.56
CA VAL A 181 6.44 -10.25 -11.45
C VAL A 181 5.66 -9.73 -12.66
N ASP A 182 6.05 -10.14 -13.87
CA ASP A 182 5.36 -9.76 -15.10
C ASP A 182 3.93 -10.28 -15.12
N LYS A 183 3.71 -11.54 -14.74
CA LYS A 183 2.36 -12.11 -14.63
C LYS A 183 1.52 -11.46 -13.54
N TYR A 184 2.14 -11.00 -12.46
CA TYR A 184 1.44 -10.24 -11.43
C TYR A 184 0.96 -8.88 -11.99
N HIS A 185 1.81 -8.14 -12.70
CA HIS A 185 1.40 -6.90 -13.36
C HIS A 185 0.36 -7.15 -14.46
N GLU A 186 0.48 -8.21 -15.25
CA GLU A 186 -0.52 -8.60 -16.24
C GLU A 186 -1.89 -8.85 -15.60
N LEU A 187 -1.92 -9.61 -14.50
CA LEU A 187 -3.14 -9.83 -13.71
C LEU A 187 -3.73 -8.48 -13.27
N VAL A 188 -2.91 -7.61 -12.67
CA VAL A 188 -3.36 -6.30 -12.18
C VAL A 188 -3.96 -5.46 -13.31
N PHE A 189 -3.31 -5.39 -14.48
CA PHE A 189 -3.80 -4.61 -15.62
C PHE A 189 -5.08 -5.19 -16.22
N ASN A 190 -5.18 -6.51 -16.32
CA ASN A 190 -6.38 -7.17 -16.84
C ASN A 190 -7.57 -6.96 -15.89
N LEU A 191 -7.34 -7.08 -14.59
CA LEU A 191 -8.36 -6.83 -13.56
C LEU A 191 -8.81 -5.37 -13.49
N GLN A 192 -7.95 -4.42 -13.85
CA GLN A 192 -8.33 -3.01 -13.89
C GLN A 192 -9.17 -2.64 -15.12
N LYS A 193 -9.00 -3.36 -16.24
CA LYS A 193 -9.74 -3.12 -17.50
C LYS A 193 -11.14 -3.74 -17.50
N GLY A 194 -11.31 -4.86 -16.81
CA GLY A 194 -12.57 -5.61 -16.70
C GLY A 194 -13.51 -5.09 -15.61
#